data_AF-A0AAU9J1U6-F1
#
_entry.id   AF-A0AAU9J1U6-F1
#
_cell.length_a   1.000
_cell.length_b   1.000
_cell.length_c   1.000
_cell.angle_alpha   90.00
_cell.angle_beta   90.00
_cell.angle_gamma   90.00
#
_symmetry.space_group_name_H-M   'P 1'
#
loop_
_entity.id
_entity.type
_entity.pdbx_description
1 polymer ?
#
loop_
_entity_poly.entity_id
_entity_poly.type
_entity_poly.pdbx_seq_one_letter_code
_entity_poly.pdbx_strand_id
1 'polypeptide(L)'
;MAEAGYVEIVSALEARIAEQDLQINELKKELEETKLQLLEQAFTHEVHSPQPPQIPEGSKPEIEIPKAGHGRAFMTKSVKFFAKIVGGVATIEFPKGAQKQDSEAEAPSLLREMTKNSFLTHQFKELDQAKQQKQDLENEIQNHAEKIRQQSEVQVKALQDSYAPLLEKEQATISDLIKSIGKELDGAIICENDSERAYIVDHFDQNTLQISLQQVLDKNGIALKEPKAIQREFQSLGPVHAMHRSEIDQFMQTLQDKMITVQYQIVEIDGEEKMCCPIYITPNFISLQDYEIRFNKNEEKITDIVNKEDGNVKFEAIHVSEECGLVRDTIVEVFTAEMNPHILNIIHLHIDDMKEEIPVEAVYIMDSQSADDYGDWIRDARGIDLRYKILVRSGKIEAVLYNTGQTTEKLHFIERRLKVGDYVQIHENAVAQVTLIPYGLLARDWTAKNAELPDIFNHLSPSSYCMKRHVEDTPGYINVKLILENGDTVENQREMSYPICQCGELGDFEKIQLMSLFEFIESKKKGNIEETLRTLQGMTEDYRHSRYTDKREFLDQISKLTQKAREGLANDEGLRPLWGELIQNADRIVRTLATEIRFGAF
;
A
#
# COMPACT_ATOMS: atom_id res chain seq x y z
N MET A 1 -13.81 11.75 -2.13
CA MET A 1 -14.11 13.12 -2.61
C MET A 1 -13.17 14.19 -2.05
N ALA A 2 -12.54 14.00 -0.88
CA ALA A 2 -11.56 14.96 -0.34
C ALA A 2 -10.14 14.84 -0.97
N GLU A 3 -9.75 13.66 -1.47
CA GLU A 3 -8.43 13.42 -2.10
C GLU A 3 -8.21 14.19 -3.41
N ALA A 4 -9.26 14.39 -4.20
CA ALA A 4 -9.16 15.16 -5.45
C ALA A 4 -8.83 16.64 -5.19
N GLY A 5 -9.26 17.18 -4.05
CA GLY A 5 -9.01 18.58 -3.68
C GLY A 5 -7.56 18.84 -3.24
N TYR A 6 -6.89 17.87 -2.61
CA TYR A 6 -5.51 18.06 -2.13
C TYR A 6 -4.49 18.06 -3.26
N VAL A 7 -4.66 17.19 -4.25
CA VAL A 7 -3.82 17.13 -5.46
C VAL A 7 -3.97 18.41 -6.29
N GLU A 8 -5.19 18.95 -6.41
CA GLU A 8 -5.41 20.24 -7.08
C GLU A 8 -4.75 21.41 -6.35
N ILE A 9 -4.75 21.41 -5.01
CA ILE A 9 -4.12 22.47 -4.20
C ILE A 9 -2.59 22.44 -4.32
N VAL A 10 -1.97 21.25 -4.25
CA VAL A 10 -0.50 21.11 -4.39
C VAL A 10 -0.05 21.50 -5.80
N SER A 11 -0.76 21.04 -6.83
CA SER A 11 -0.45 21.41 -8.21
C SER A 11 -0.62 22.91 -8.48
N ALA A 12 -1.63 23.55 -7.87
CA ALA A 12 -1.82 24.99 -7.95
C ALA A 12 -0.71 25.79 -7.22
N LEU A 13 -0.17 25.26 -6.12
CA LEU A 13 0.95 25.85 -5.39
C LEU A 13 2.26 25.76 -6.18
N GLU A 14 2.55 24.60 -6.76
CA GLU A 14 3.75 24.40 -7.61
C GLU A 14 3.73 25.32 -8.84
N ALA A 15 2.58 25.43 -9.51
CA ALA A 15 2.42 26.34 -10.63
C ALA A 15 2.65 27.81 -10.24
N ARG A 16 2.20 28.20 -9.04
CA ARG A 16 2.33 29.57 -8.54
C ARG A 16 3.75 29.90 -8.09
N ILE A 17 4.48 28.94 -7.52
CA ILE A 17 5.92 29.08 -7.20
C ILE A 17 6.72 29.23 -8.50
N ALA A 18 6.45 28.41 -9.52
CA ALA A 18 7.12 28.51 -10.81
C ALA A 18 6.86 29.86 -11.50
N GLU A 19 5.63 30.39 -11.40
CA GLU A 19 5.28 31.73 -11.91
C GLU A 19 6.04 32.85 -11.16
N GLN A 20 6.18 32.73 -9.83
CA GLN A 20 6.94 33.69 -9.02
C GLN A 20 8.44 33.65 -9.33
N ASP A 21 9.02 32.47 -9.51
CA ASP A 21 10.43 32.34 -9.91
C ASP A 21 10.70 32.93 -11.30
N LEU A 22 9.75 32.77 -12.23
CA LEU A 22 9.80 33.43 -13.54
C LEU A 22 9.79 34.96 -13.39
N GLN A 23 8.85 35.51 -12.61
CA GLN A 23 8.75 36.96 -12.36
C GLN A 23 10.00 37.52 -11.68
N ILE A 24 10.58 36.80 -10.72
CA ILE A 24 11.83 37.20 -10.06
C ILE A 24 12.99 37.24 -11.05
N ASN A 25 13.06 36.25 -11.96
CA ASN A 25 14.11 36.21 -12.99
C ASN A 25 13.93 37.29 -14.05
N GLU A 26 12.69 37.61 -14.46
CA GLU A 26 12.38 38.73 -15.33
C GLU A 26 12.76 40.07 -14.68
N LEU A 27 12.41 40.29 -13.41
CA LEU A 27 12.80 41.50 -12.67
C LEU A 27 14.31 41.63 -12.49
N LYS A 28 15.02 40.52 -12.24
CA LYS A 28 16.50 40.52 -12.20
C LYS A 28 17.09 40.90 -13.55
N LYS A 29 16.50 40.41 -14.64
CA LYS A 29 16.93 40.72 -16.01
C LYS A 29 16.66 42.19 -16.34
N GLU A 30 15.47 42.71 -16.04
CA GLU A 30 15.14 44.13 -16.21
C GLU A 30 16.06 45.03 -15.38
N LEU A 31 16.40 44.63 -14.15
CA LEU A 31 17.33 45.37 -13.31
C LEU A 31 18.74 45.42 -13.91
N GLU A 32 19.25 44.30 -14.44
CA GLU A 32 20.54 44.26 -15.13
C GLU A 32 20.52 45.04 -16.45
N GLU A 33 19.44 44.97 -17.24
CA GLU A 33 19.26 45.77 -18.44
C GLU A 33 19.18 47.27 -18.13
N THR A 34 18.50 47.65 -17.05
CA THR A 34 18.43 49.05 -16.60
C THR A 34 19.79 49.54 -16.12
N LYS A 35 20.56 48.72 -15.38
CA LYS A 35 21.95 49.05 -15.01
C LYS A 35 22.81 49.25 -16.25
N LEU A 36 22.68 48.37 -17.26
CA LEU A 36 23.41 48.48 -18.53
C LEU A 36 23.00 49.74 -19.31
N GLN A 37 21.71 50.05 -19.40
CA GLN A 37 21.23 51.27 -20.06
C GLN A 37 21.69 52.54 -19.33
N LEU A 38 21.71 52.55 -18.00
CA LEU A 38 22.24 53.68 -17.23
C LEU A 38 23.76 53.83 -17.42
N LEU A 39 24.50 52.73 -17.53
CA LEU A 39 25.91 52.72 -17.91
C LEU A 39 26.13 53.23 -19.35
N GLU A 40 25.34 52.75 -20.30
CA GLU A 40 25.39 53.18 -21.71
C GLU A 40 24.99 54.65 -21.88
N GLN A 41 24.01 55.15 -21.12
CA GLN A 41 23.64 56.57 -21.08
C GLN A 41 24.76 57.43 -20.47
N ALA A 42 25.46 56.92 -19.46
CA ALA A 42 26.65 57.58 -18.92
C ALA A 42 27.81 57.63 -19.94
N PHE A 43 27.97 56.59 -20.78
CA PHE A 43 29.00 56.54 -21.82
C PHE A 43 28.63 57.28 -23.11
N THR A 44 27.35 57.35 -23.49
CA THR A 44 26.90 58.04 -24.72
C THR A 44 26.88 59.56 -24.57
N HIS A 45 26.77 60.09 -23.34
CA HIS A 45 26.97 61.52 -23.08
C HIS A 45 28.45 61.98 -23.22
N GLU A 46 29.43 61.06 -23.28
CA GLU A 46 30.84 61.39 -23.55
C GLU A 46 31.20 61.44 -25.06
N VAL A 47 30.31 61.02 -25.97
CA VAL A 47 30.67 60.86 -27.40
C VAL A 47 29.63 61.49 -28.33
N HIS A 48 29.29 62.77 -28.15
CA HIS A 48 28.67 63.59 -29.21
C HIS A 48 29.40 64.94 -29.33
N SER A 49 30.57 64.92 -29.94
CA SER A 49 31.13 66.09 -30.66
C SER A 49 30.86 65.92 -32.16
N PRO A 50 30.37 66.95 -32.87
CA PRO A 50 29.97 66.83 -34.27
C PRO A 50 31.17 66.73 -35.23
N GLN A 51 31.08 65.82 -36.20
CA GLN A 51 31.98 65.77 -37.37
C GLN A 51 31.79 66.98 -38.29
N PRO A 52 32.87 67.57 -38.84
CA PRO A 52 32.86 68.30 -40.11
C PRO A 52 33.40 67.42 -41.29
N PRO A 53 33.21 67.84 -42.55
CA PRO A 53 32.76 66.99 -43.65
C PRO A 53 33.85 66.30 -44.50
N GLN A 54 33.41 65.27 -45.23
CA GLN A 54 34.11 64.48 -46.26
C GLN A 54 34.54 65.33 -47.48
N ILE A 55 35.58 64.95 -48.26
CA ILE A 55 35.58 64.18 -49.56
C ILE A 55 36.97 64.50 -50.24
N PRO A 56 37.59 63.74 -51.20
CA PRO A 56 37.58 62.31 -51.58
C PRO A 56 39.00 61.68 -51.75
N GLU A 57 38.97 60.37 -52.01
CA GLU A 57 40.01 59.42 -52.40
C GLU A 57 40.83 59.75 -53.67
N GLY A 58 42.06 59.21 -53.74
CA GLY A 58 42.73 58.97 -55.03
C GLY A 58 44.21 58.56 -54.97
N SER A 59 44.47 57.29 -55.25
CA SER A 59 45.68 56.71 -55.89
C SER A 59 47.00 56.47 -55.11
N LYS A 60 47.30 55.16 -54.93
CA LYS A 60 48.64 54.52 -55.02
C LYS A 60 49.27 54.81 -56.40
N PRO A 61 50.62 54.87 -56.60
CA PRO A 61 51.57 53.72 -56.55
C PRO A 61 52.94 54.06 -55.91
N GLU A 62 53.66 53.13 -55.27
CA GLU A 62 54.60 52.11 -55.81
C GLU A 62 55.90 52.64 -56.48
N ILE A 63 57.05 52.17 -55.95
CA ILE A 63 58.36 51.95 -56.61
C ILE A 63 59.20 53.25 -56.81
N GLU A 64 60.52 53.39 -56.57
CA GLU A 64 61.70 52.52 -56.59
C GLU A 64 62.87 53.20 -55.82
N ILE A 65 63.83 52.42 -55.32
CA ILE A 65 65.15 52.87 -54.82
C ILE A 65 66.12 52.93 -56.02
N PRO A 66 66.99 53.96 -56.17
CA PRO A 66 68.43 53.63 -56.04
C PRO A 66 69.37 54.74 -55.50
N LYS A 67 70.28 54.25 -54.65
CA LYS A 67 71.75 54.46 -54.63
C LYS A 67 72.37 55.86 -54.42
N ALA A 68 72.96 55.97 -53.23
CA ALA A 68 74.24 56.57 -52.82
C ALA A 68 75.03 57.49 -53.76
N GLY A 69 75.43 58.66 -53.23
CA GLY A 69 76.61 59.39 -53.70
C GLY A 69 76.83 60.81 -53.14
N HIS A 70 77.67 60.91 -52.11
CA HIS A 70 78.63 62.01 -51.84
C HIS A 70 78.17 63.37 -51.25
N GLY A 71 78.31 63.45 -49.92
CA GLY A 71 78.95 64.50 -49.09
C GLY A 71 79.06 65.96 -49.55
N ARG A 72 78.61 66.87 -48.68
CA ARG A 72 79.48 67.82 -47.94
C ARG A 72 78.73 68.42 -46.74
N ALA A 73 79.45 68.52 -45.62
CA ALA A 73 78.98 69.01 -44.33
C ALA A 73 78.92 70.54 -44.23
N PHE A 74 78.02 71.06 -43.40
CA PHE A 74 78.28 72.21 -42.53
C PHE A 74 77.58 72.04 -41.17
N MET A 75 78.40 72.19 -40.12
CA MET A 75 78.12 72.06 -38.68
C MET A 75 77.17 73.17 -38.17
N THR A 76 76.33 73.01 -37.15
CA THR A 76 76.59 73.04 -35.67
C THR A 76 75.24 73.47 -35.02
N LYS A 77 74.81 73.19 -33.77
CA LYS A 77 75.38 72.64 -32.53
C LYS A 77 74.34 71.70 -31.92
N SER A 78 74.70 70.45 -31.70
CA SER A 78 73.88 69.43 -31.04
C SER A 78 73.96 69.57 -29.51
N VAL A 79 72.81 69.79 -28.86
CA VAL A 79 72.63 69.58 -27.42
C VAL A 79 72.56 68.07 -27.18
N LYS A 80 73.49 67.52 -26.39
CA LYS A 80 73.53 66.09 -26.06
C LYS A 80 72.46 65.78 -25.02
N PHE A 81 71.46 64.98 -25.39
CA PHE A 81 70.59 64.30 -24.45
C PHE A 81 71.17 62.91 -24.14
N PHE A 82 71.22 62.54 -22.87
CA PHE A 82 71.56 61.19 -22.46
C PHE A 82 70.27 60.37 -22.41
N ALA A 83 70.12 59.42 -23.34
CA ALA A 83 69.06 58.42 -23.30
C ALA A 83 69.55 57.19 -22.53
N LYS A 84 68.82 56.78 -21.50
CA LYS A 84 69.03 55.49 -20.83
C LYS A 84 67.91 54.55 -21.28
N ILE A 85 68.27 53.46 -21.94
CA ILE A 85 67.31 52.45 -22.43
C ILE A 85 67.34 51.28 -21.45
N VAL A 86 66.20 50.96 -20.85
CA VAL A 86 65.97 49.71 -20.11
C VAL A 86 64.65 49.12 -20.60
N GLY A 87 64.68 47.93 -21.20
CA GLY A 87 63.47 47.15 -21.50
C GLY A 87 62.56 47.65 -22.64
N GLY A 88 63.02 48.54 -23.53
CA GLY A 88 62.30 48.87 -24.78
C GLY A 88 61.46 50.16 -24.79
N VAL A 89 61.47 50.96 -23.72
CA VAL A 89 60.88 52.31 -23.71
C VAL A 89 61.98 53.35 -23.43
N ALA A 90 62.05 54.40 -24.26
CA ALA A 90 62.99 55.50 -24.07
C ALA A 90 62.34 56.64 -23.28
N THR A 91 62.80 56.88 -22.05
CA THR A 91 62.36 58.01 -21.22
C THR A 91 63.41 59.12 -21.27
N ILE A 92 63.01 60.34 -21.65
CA ILE A 92 63.88 61.52 -21.66
C ILE A 92 63.77 62.18 -20.29
N GLU A 93 64.82 62.09 -19.47
CA GLU A 93 64.89 62.79 -18.18
C GLU A 93 65.57 64.15 -18.33
N PHE A 94 64.87 65.21 -17.95
CA PHE A 94 65.46 66.55 -17.79
C PHE A 94 66.10 66.65 -16.40
N PRO A 95 67.28 67.27 -16.26
CA PRO A 95 67.95 67.39 -14.97
C PRO A 95 67.10 68.22 -14.00
N LYS A 96 66.54 67.57 -12.99
CA LYS A 96 65.91 68.21 -11.84
C LYS A 96 66.96 68.45 -10.75
N GLY A 97 67.30 69.73 -10.57
CA GLY A 97 67.91 70.27 -9.36
C GLY A 97 67.74 71.80 -9.42
N ALA A 98 67.27 72.51 -8.41
CA ALA A 98 66.89 72.15 -7.06
C ALA A 98 65.87 73.17 -6.53
N GLN A 99 65.18 72.71 -5.49
CA GLN A 99 64.32 73.36 -4.50
C GLN A 99 64.26 74.91 -4.40
N LYS A 100 63.00 75.34 -4.28
CA LYS A 100 62.39 76.27 -3.31
C LYS A 100 62.78 77.76 -3.32
N GLN A 101 61.68 78.50 -3.35
CA GLN A 101 61.36 79.77 -2.72
C GLN A 101 61.66 81.05 -3.49
N ASP A 102 60.56 81.77 -3.68
CA ASP A 102 60.42 83.20 -3.76
C ASP A 102 61.13 83.90 -4.92
N SER A 103 60.42 83.98 -6.03
CA SER A 103 60.51 85.16 -6.88
C SER A 103 59.19 85.33 -7.63
N GLU A 104 58.52 86.46 -7.40
CA GLU A 104 57.63 87.06 -8.39
C GLU A 104 58.35 87.01 -9.74
N ALA A 105 57.77 86.24 -10.65
CA ALA A 105 58.36 85.94 -11.93
C ALA A 105 58.33 87.20 -12.82
N GLU A 106 59.49 87.85 -12.97
CA GLU A 106 59.78 88.49 -14.25
C GLU A 106 59.73 87.40 -15.33
N ALA A 107 58.70 87.50 -16.19
CA ALA A 107 58.50 86.61 -17.30
C ALA A 107 59.81 86.47 -18.11
N PRO A 108 60.27 85.24 -18.41
CA PRO A 108 61.49 85.04 -19.18
C PRO A 108 61.35 85.73 -20.54
N SER A 109 62.35 86.54 -20.87
CA SER A 109 62.36 87.51 -21.98
C SER A 109 62.18 86.93 -23.39
N LEU A 110 61.97 85.62 -23.53
CA LEU A 110 61.55 84.97 -24.78
C LEU A 110 60.02 85.08 -25.03
N LEU A 111 59.19 85.14 -23.98
CA LEU A 111 57.73 85.27 -24.11
C LEU A 111 57.28 86.69 -24.52
N ARG A 112 58.10 87.72 -24.24
CA ARG A 112 57.85 89.12 -24.69
C ARG A 112 58.19 89.36 -26.16
N GLU A 113 59.03 88.53 -26.78
CA GLU A 113 59.30 88.62 -28.23
C GLU A 113 58.33 87.77 -29.05
N MET A 114 57.82 86.65 -28.50
CA MET A 114 56.81 85.83 -29.17
C MET A 114 55.39 86.43 -29.13
N THR A 115 55.09 87.34 -28.20
CA THR A 115 53.78 88.04 -28.08
C THR A 115 53.57 89.18 -29.09
N LYS A 116 54.59 89.55 -29.87
CA LYS A 116 54.42 90.43 -31.05
C LYS A 116 53.96 89.69 -32.30
N ASN A 117 53.92 88.35 -32.24
CA ASN A 117 53.36 87.53 -33.30
C ASN A 117 51.85 87.39 -33.06
N SER A 118 51.05 88.18 -33.77
CA SER A 118 49.59 88.24 -33.62
C SER A 118 48.91 86.88 -33.69
N PHE A 119 49.52 85.92 -34.38
CA PHE A 119 49.06 84.54 -34.47
C PHE A 119 49.14 83.79 -33.14
N LEU A 120 50.26 83.90 -32.40
CA LEU A 120 50.46 83.18 -31.14
C LEU A 120 49.58 83.76 -30.03
N THR A 121 49.41 85.08 -29.98
CA THR A 121 48.53 85.73 -28.99
C THR A 121 47.06 85.35 -29.20
N HIS A 122 46.62 85.18 -30.46
CA HIS A 122 45.29 84.67 -30.78
C HIS A 122 45.14 83.20 -30.34
N GLN A 123 46.12 82.35 -30.68
CA GLN A 123 46.11 80.93 -30.33
C GLN A 123 46.15 80.70 -28.80
N PHE A 124 46.90 81.50 -28.05
CA PHE A 124 46.89 81.42 -26.58
C PHE A 124 45.54 81.87 -25.98
N LYS A 125 44.91 82.90 -26.55
CA LYS A 125 43.58 83.35 -26.11
C LYS A 125 42.49 82.31 -26.43
N GLU A 126 42.56 81.67 -27.59
CA GLU A 126 41.71 80.53 -27.96
C GLU A 126 41.94 79.33 -27.04
N LEU A 127 43.20 79.04 -26.70
CA LEU A 127 43.55 77.95 -25.78
C LEU A 127 43.02 78.20 -24.37
N ASP A 128 43.12 79.44 -23.86
CA ASP A 128 42.61 79.79 -22.53
C ASP A 128 41.08 79.80 -22.51
N GLN A 129 40.42 80.23 -23.59
CA GLN A 129 38.96 80.09 -23.74
C GLN A 129 38.54 78.62 -23.81
N ALA A 130 39.25 77.77 -24.54
CA ALA A 130 38.98 76.34 -24.62
C ALA A 130 39.23 75.64 -23.27
N LYS A 131 40.23 76.06 -22.50
CA LYS A 131 40.47 75.56 -21.13
C LYS A 131 39.35 75.97 -20.18
N GLN A 132 38.88 77.21 -20.25
CA GLN A 132 37.78 77.67 -19.42
C GLN A 132 36.49 76.91 -19.78
N GLN A 133 36.17 76.75 -21.06
CA GLN A 133 35.03 75.96 -21.52
C GLN A 133 35.13 74.49 -21.09
N LYS A 134 36.32 73.89 -21.19
CA LYS A 134 36.55 72.52 -20.70
C LYS A 134 36.27 72.43 -19.20
N GLN A 135 36.77 73.37 -18.41
CA GLN A 135 36.59 73.37 -16.96
C GLN A 135 35.12 73.60 -16.57
N ASP A 136 34.41 74.46 -17.28
CA ASP A 136 32.98 74.69 -17.08
C ASP A 136 32.16 73.42 -17.42
N LEU A 137 32.51 72.72 -18.51
CA LEU A 137 31.91 71.43 -18.89
C LEU A 137 32.21 70.31 -17.88
N GLU A 138 33.45 70.22 -17.38
CA GLU A 138 33.82 69.24 -16.34
C GLU A 138 33.01 69.46 -15.06
N ASN A 139 32.81 70.72 -14.65
CA ASN A 139 31.97 71.06 -13.51
C ASN A 139 30.49 70.73 -13.76
N GLU A 140 30.00 70.93 -14.98
CA GLU A 140 28.61 70.60 -15.36
C GLU A 140 28.39 69.08 -15.39
N ILE A 141 29.32 68.31 -15.94
CA ILE A 141 29.32 66.83 -15.93
C ILE A 141 29.33 66.32 -14.48
N GLN A 142 30.19 66.89 -13.63
CA GLN A 142 30.27 66.46 -12.23
C GLN A 142 28.99 66.77 -11.47
N ASN A 143 28.37 67.94 -11.69
CA ASN A 143 27.07 68.28 -11.12
C ASN A 143 25.93 67.37 -11.63
N HIS A 144 25.96 66.97 -12.91
CA HIS A 144 25.00 66.02 -13.47
C HIS A 144 25.18 64.61 -12.89
N ALA A 145 26.42 64.14 -12.76
CA ALA A 145 26.73 62.86 -12.14
C ALA A 145 26.27 62.79 -10.68
N GLU A 146 26.49 63.87 -9.90
CA GLU A 146 26.03 63.96 -8.51
C GLU A 146 24.48 63.91 -8.41
N LYS A 147 23.77 64.61 -9.31
CA LYS A 147 22.30 64.58 -9.38
C LYS A 147 21.77 63.19 -9.73
N ILE A 148 22.39 62.51 -10.70
CA ILE A 148 22.02 61.13 -11.09
C ILE A 148 22.26 60.19 -9.91
N ARG A 149 23.38 60.33 -9.18
CA ARG A 149 23.66 59.50 -8.01
C ARG A 149 22.61 59.70 -6.92
N GLN A 150 22.28 60.94 -6.59
CA GLN A 150 21.23 61.25 -5.61
C GLN A 150 19.86 60.73 -6.02
N GLN A 151 19.49 60.83 -7.31
CA GLN A 151 18.24 60.26 -7.82
C GLN A 151 18.23 58.73 -7.75
N SER A 152 19.34 58.08 -8.08
CA SER A 152 19.47 56.63 -7.99
C SER A 152 19.41 56.13 -6.54
N GLU A 153 20.03 56.83 -5.59
CA GLU A 153 19.97 56.50 -4.15
C GLU A 153 18.53 56.62 -3.62
N VAL A 154 17.79 57.66 -4.02
CA VAL A 154 16.38 57.84 -3.67
C VAL A 154 15.51 56.74 -4.29
N GLN A 155 15.74 56.35 -5.54
CA GLN A 155 15.00 55.27 -6.20
C GLN A 155 15.30 53.90 -5.57
N VAL A 156 16.57 53.59 -5.30
CA VAL A 156 16.97 52.33 -4.64
C VAL A 156 16.34 52.25 -3.25
N LYS A 157 16.36 53.35 -2.49
CA LYS A 157 15.73 53.41 -1.17
C LYS A 157 14.21 53.26 -1.25
N ALA A 158 13.56 53.92 -2.20
CA ALA A 158 12.12 53.77 -2.41
C ALA A 158 11.73 52.33 -2.81
N LEU A 159 12.55 51.66 -3.64
CA LEU A 159 12.36 50.26 -3.98
C LEU A 159 12.54 49.37 -2.76
N GLN A 160 13.62 49.55 -1.98
CA GLN A 160 13.84 48.81 -0.73
C GLN A 160 12.67 48.99 0.25
N ASP A 161 12.22 50.22 0.47
CA ASP A 161 11.10 50.54 1.36
C ASP A 161 9.78 49.95 0.84
N SER A 162 9.60 49.82 -0.49
CA SER A 162 8.40 49.19 -1.08
C SER A 162 8.40 47.66 -1.03
N TYR A 163 9.56 47.02 -1.21
CA TYR A 163 9.67 45.57 -1.29
C TYR A 163 9.93 44.91 0.07
N ALA A 164 10.61 45.58 1.00
CA ALA A 164 10.88 45.06 2.34
C ALA A 164 9.61 44.57 3.07
N PRO A 165 8.51 45.34 3.17
CA PRO A 165 7.31 44.85 3.88
C PRO A 165 6.63 43.68 3.16
N LEU A 166 6.74 43.59 1.83
CA LEU A 166 6.21 42.45 1.07
C LEU A 166 7.04 41.19 1.34
N LEU A 167 8.36 41.30 1.31
CA LEU A 167 9.28 40.20 1.61
C LEU A 167 9.15 39.72 3.05
N GLU A 168 9.03 40.63 4.02
CA GLU A 168 8.80 40.29 5.43
C GLU A 168 7.48 39.54 5.62
N LYS A 169 6.42 39.97 4.93
CA LYS A 169 5.11 39.30 4.97
C LYS A 169 5.16 37.89 4.37
N GLU A 170 5.80 37.74 3.21
CA GLU A 170 5.99 36.42 2.59
C GLU A 170 6.87 35.52 3.45
N GLN A 171 7.97 36.03 4.00
CA GLN A 171 8.84 35.29 4.91
C GLN A 171 8.10 34.84 6.19
N ALA A 172 7.24 35.68 6.75
CA ALA A 172 6.39 35.30 7.87
C ALA A 172 5.40 34.19 7.49
N THR A 173 4.78 34.30 6.31
CA THR A 173 3.85 33.29 5.79
C THR A 173 4.54 31.94 5.59
N ILE A 174 5.74 31.94 5.00
CA ILE A 174 6.57 30.74 4.83
C ILE A 174 6.96 30.16 6.20
N SER A 175 7.36 31.00 7.16
CA SER A 175 7.71 30.54 8.51
C SER A 175 6.52 29.88 9.22
N ASP A 176 5.33 30.44 9.09
CA ASP A 176 4.11 29.89 9.70
C ASP A 176 3.69 28.57 9.03
N LEU A 177 3.86 28.44 7.70
CA LEU A 177 3.67 27.19 6.98
C LEU A 177 4.66 26.11 7.45
N ILE A 178 5.95 26.42 7.56
CA ILE A 178 6.98 25.49 8.05
C ILE A 178 6.66 25.01 9.48
N LYS A 179 6.21 25.92 10.36
CA LYS A 179 5.77 25.56 11.71
C LYS A 179 4.54 24.65 11.71
N SER A 180 3.59 24.88 10.81
CA SER A 180 2.41 24.02 10.67
C SER A 180 2.80 22.62 10.23
N ILE A 181 3.64 22.52 9.19
CA ILE A 181 4.17 21.25 8.69
C ILE A 181 4.90 20.49 9.80
N GLY A 182 5.78 21.16 10.55
CA GLY A 182 6.50 20.53 11.65
C GLY A 182 5.58 19.92 12.71
N LYS A 183 4.48 20.61 13.07
CA LYS A 183 3.50 20.09 14.04
C LYS A 183 2.72 18.88 13.53
N GLU A 184 2.50 18.79 12.22
CA GLU A 184 1.80 17.66 11.61
C GLU A 184 2.73 16.46 11.48
N LEU A 185 3.99 16.69 11.13
CA LEU A 185 5.00 15.66 10.93
C LEU A 185 5.52 15.06 12.24
N ASP A 186 5.64 15.82 13.33
CA ASP A 186 6.17 15.29 14.60
C ASP A 186 5.33 14.08 15.09
N GLY A 187 5.98 12.92 15.19
CA GLY A 187 5.36 11.64 15.56
C GLY A 187 4.48 11.00 14.46
N ALA A 188 4.45 11.57 13.26
CA ALA A 188 3.77 10.99 12.11
C ALA A 188 4.53 9.78 11.57
N ILE A 189 3.81 8.92 10.87
CA ILE A 189 4.39 7.84 10.07
C ILE A 189 4.34 8.27 8.61
N ILE A 190 5.48 8.24 7.94
CA ILE A 190 5.59 8.51 6.51
C ILE A 190 5.97 7.24 5.76
N CYS A 191 5.29 6.97 4.66
CA CYS A 191 5.56 5.87 3.76
C CYS A 191 6.10 6.42 2.44
N GLU A 192 7.15 5.80 1.90
CA GLU A 192 7.59 6.10 0.53
C GLU A 192 6.56 5.55 -0.48
N ASN A 193 6.33 6.26 -1.60
CA ASN A 193 5.36 5.79 -2.59
C ASN A 193 5.92 4.69 -3.51
N ASP A 194 7.22 4.74 -3.78
CA ASP A 194 7.91 3.84 -4.72
C ASP A 194 8.48 2.59 -4.03
N SER A 195 8.43 2.53 -2.70
CA SER A 195 8.91 1.41 -1.90
C SER A 195 7.97 1.18 -0.71
N GLU A 196 7.97 -0.01 -0.13
CA GLU A 196 7.18 -0.26 1.08
C GLU A 196 7.88 0.23 2.37
N ARG A 197 8.90 1.09 2.24
CA ARG A 197 9.59 1.68 3.40
C ARG A 197 8.63 2.59 4.16
N ALA A 198 8.63 2.42 5.46
CA ALA A 198 7.93 3.29 6.39
C ALA A 198 8.89 3.82 7.44
N TYR A 199 8.68 5.08 7.81
CA TYR A 199 9.49 5.81 8.78
C TYR A 199 8.62 6.48 9.82
N ILE A 200 9.06 6.45 11.07
CA ILE A 200 8.51 7.27 12.14
C ILE A 200 9.30 8.58 12.16
N VAL A 201 8.62 9.71 12.12
CA VAL A 201 9.26 11.02 12.25
C VAL A 201 9.55 11.30 13.72
N ASP A 202 10.84 11.33 14.07
CA ASP A 202 11.32 11.58 15.43
C ASP A 202 11.37 13.10 15.70
N HIS A 203 11.93 13.86 14.76
CA HIS A 203 12.06 15.30 14.89
C HIS A 203 12.20 16.02 13.53
N PHE A 204 11.51 17.16 13.38
CA PHE A 204 11.72 18.09 12.26
C PHE A 204 12.34 19.41 12.72
N ASP A 205 13.56 19.70 12.29
CA ASP A 205 14.24 20.98 12.55
C ASP A 205 13.78 22.03 11.54
N GLN A 206 12.94 22.95 12.02
CA GLN A 206 12.35 24.03 11.23
C GLN A 206 13.38 25.03 10.68
N ASN A 207 14.56 25.15 11.29
CA ASN A 207 15.57 26.12 10.87
C ASN A 207 16.44 25.57 9.73
N THR A 208 16.78 24.29 9.80
CA THR A 208 17.65 23.63 8.81
C THR A 208 16.85 22.83 7.78
N LEU A 209 15.53 22.70 7.96
CA LEU A 209 14.63 21.84 7.17
C LEU A 209 15.11 20.39 7.11
N GLN A 210 15.77 19.93 8.16
CA GLN A 210 16.20 18.55 8.31
C GLN A 210 15.18 17.75 9.10
N ILE A 211 14.98 16.52 8.67
CA ILE A 211 14.06 15.58 9.31
C ILE A 211 14.84 14.35 9.79
N SER A 212 14.62 14.03 11.05
CA SER A 212 15.14 12.84 11.72
C SER A 212 14.06 11.77 11.71
N LEU A 213 14.39 10.62 11.15
CA LEU A 213 13.49 9.52 10.85
C LEU A 213 14.01 8.24 11.49
N GLN A 214 13.09 7.38 11.93
CA GLN A 214 13.37 6.01 12.31
C GLN A 214 12.69 5.09 11.32
N GLN A 215 13.47 4.45 10.44
CA GLN A 215 12.95 3.47 9.50
C GLN A 215 12.48 2.24 10.28
N VAL A 216 11.24 1.80 10.04
CA VAL A 216 10.64 0.63 10.70
C VAL A 216 10.33 -0.50 9.73
N LEU A 217 10.16 -0.22 8.44
CA LEU A 217 10.01 -1.22 7.38
C LEU A 217 11.14 -1.11 6.36
N ASP A 218 11.55 -2.24 5.81
CA ASP A 218 12.47 -2.31 4.68
C ASP A 218 11.76 -2.03 3.34
N LYS A 219 12.50 -2.06 2.22
CA LYS A 219 11.95 -1.81 0.88
C LYS A 219 10.83 -2.76 0.44
N ASN A 220 10.73 -3.94 1.07
CA ASN A 220 9.76 -4.99 0.76
C ASN A 220 8.63 -5.06 1.81
N GLY A 221 8.55 -4.08 2.72
CA GLY A 221 7.47 -4.00 3.71
C GLY A 221 7.65 -4.92 4.91
N ILE A 222 8.84 -5.48 5.11
CA ILE A 222 9.18 -6.32 6.26
C ILE A 222 9.70 -5.43 7.40
N ALA A 223 9.24 -5.69 8.62
CA ALA A 223 9.65 -4.92 9.78
C ALA A 223 11.13 -5.15 10.12
N LEU A 224 11.83 -4.06 10.44
CA LEU A 224 13.20 -4.12 10.94
C LEU A 224 13.23 -4.66 12.38
N LYS A 225 14.28 -5.42 12.72
CA LYS A 225 14.49 -5.93 14.08
C LYS A 225 14.74 -4.78 15.06
N GLU A 226 15.51 -3.79 14.62
CA GLU A 226 15.76 -2.54 15.32
C GLU A 226 15.54 -1.37 14.34
N PRO A 227 14.81 -0.31 14.72
CA PRO A 227 14.61 0.84 13.84
C PRO A 227 15.94 1.50 13.47
N LYS A 228 16.08 1.87 12.20
CA LYS A 228 17.30 2.51 11.67
C LYS A 228 17.13 4.02 11.65
N ALA A 229 17.95 4.72 12.44
CA ALA A 229 17.95 6.18 12.47
C ALA A 229 18.55 6.76 11.18
N ILE A 230 17.85 7.72 10.59
CA ILE A 230 18.20 8.37 9.33
C ILE A 230 17.94 9.87 9.48
N GLN A 231 18.87 10.68 8.99
CA GLN A 231 18.71 12.13 8.92
C GLN A 231 18.80 12.55 7.45
N ARG A 232 17.79 13.28 6.97
CA ARG A 232 17.71 13.75 5.59
C ARG A 232 17.22 15.19 5.53
N GLU A 233 17.52 15.87 4.43
CA GLU A 233 16.87 17.13 4.10
C GLU A 233 15.43 16.84 3.65
N PHE A 234 14.46 17.64 4.10
CA PHE A 234 13.04 17.41 3.81
C PHE A 234 12.75 17.33 2.30
N GLN A 235 13.45 18.14 1.50
CA GLN A 235 13.32 18.16 0.04
C GLN A 235 13.82 16.87 -0.65
N SER A 236 14.69 16.10 0.03
CA SER A 236 15.27 14.87 -0.51
C SER A 236 14.42 13.62 -0.28
N LEU A 237 13.32 13.73 0.47
CA LEU A 237 12.46 12.60 0.80
C LEU A 237 11.68 12.06 -0.40
N GLY A 238 11.60 12.80 -1.50
CA GLY A 238 10.80 12.42 -2.65
C GLY A 238 9.30 12.40 -2.32
N PRO A 239 8.47 11.73 -3.13
CA PRO A 239 7.05 11.62 -2.88
C PRO A 239 6.79 10.65 -1.71
N VAL A 240 6.31 11.21 -0.60
CA VAL A 240 5.94 10.46 0.62
C VAL A 240 4.48 10.69 0.96
N HIS A 241 3.85 9.67 1.55
CA HIS A 241 2.50 9.76 2.11
C HIS A 241 2.58 9.73 3.64
N ALA A 242 1.98 10.72 4.30
CA ALA A 242 1.84 10.74 5.74
C ALA A 242 0.55 10.02 6.16
N MET A 243 0.68 9.02 7.01
CA MET A 243 -0.44 8.26 7.56
C MET A 243 -1.27 9.12 8.52
N HIS A 244 -2.59 8.91 8.52
CA HIS A 244 -3.46 9.66 9.42
C HIS A 244 -3.24 9.24 10.88
N ARG A 245 -3.31 10.18 11.83
CA ARG A 245 -3.02 9.90 13.25
C ARG A 245 -3.87 8.79 13.86
N SER A 246 -5.11 8.63 13.40
CA SER A 246 -6.00 7.56 13.87
C SER A 246 -5.56 6.15 13.46
N GLU A 247 -4.71 6.02 12.44
CA GLU A 247 -4.25 4.74 11.88
C GLU A 247 -2.89 4.32 12.45
N ILE A 248 -2.16 5.23 13.08
CA ILE A 248 -0.81 5.00 13.63
C ILE A 248 -0.82 3.84 14.62
N ASP A 249 -1.76 3.81 15.56
CA ASP A 249 -1.83 2.73 16.57
C ASP A 249 -2.08 1.37 15.92
N GLN A 250 -2.97 1.32 14.92
CA GLN A 250 -3.24 0.09 14.17
C GLN A 250 -2.02 -0.36 13.37
N PHE A 251 -1.33 0.57 12.70
CA PHE A 251 -0.10 0.27 11.98
C PHE A 251 0.96 -0.30 12.92
N MET A 252 1.18 0.31 14.08
CA MET A 252 2.16 -0.16 15.07
C MET A 252 1.83 -1.56 15.60
N GLN A 253 0.54 -1.93 15.69
CA GLN A 253 0.14 -3.30 16.02
C GLN A 253 0.50 -4.28 14.89
N THR A 254 0.22 -3.91 13.63
CA THR A 254 0.52 -4.77 12.47
C THR A 254 2.02 -4.99 12.20
N LEU A 255 2.90 -4.15 12.75
CA LEU A 255 4.36 -4.34 12.64
C LEU A 255 4.87 -5.64 13.28
N GLN A 256 4.09 -6.28 14.15
CA GLN A 256 4.44 -7.60 14.68
C GLN A 256 4.22 -8.71 13.66
N ASP A 257 3.22 -8.56 12.79
CA ASP A 257 2.85 -9.56 11.79
C ASP A 257 3.67 -9.42 10.49
N LYS A 258 4.31 -8.26 10.29
CA LYS A 258 5.17 -7.97 9.13
C LYS A 258 6.59 -8.55 9.30
N MET A 259 6.71 -9.88 9.29
CA MET A 259 7.99 -10.58 9.40
C MET A 259 8.15 -11.65 8.32
N ILE A 260 9.40 -12.08 8.11
CA ILE A 260 9.69 -13.21 7.22
C ILE A 260 9.57 -14.50 8.02
N THR A 261 8.75 -15.46 7.59
CA THR A 261 8.79 -16.81 8.15
C THR A 261 9.58 -17.71 7.21
N VAL A 262 10.64 -18.34 7.72
CA VAL A 262 11.47 -19.30 6.99
C VAL A 262 11.30 -20.67 7.59
N GLN A 263 10.74 -21.58 6.80
CA GLN A 263 10.74 -23.00 7.11
C GLN A 263 11.98 -23.63 6.44
N TYR A 264 12.82 -24.30 7.21
CA TYR A 264 14.11 -24.81 6.73
C TYR A 264 14.38 -26.23 7.21
N GLN A 265 15.14 -26.96 6.39
CA GLN A 265 15.72 -28.26 6.71
C GLN A 265 17.22 -28.12 6.93
N ILE A 266 17.78 -29.02 7.70
CA ILE A 266 19.24 -29.16 7.84
C ILE A 266 19.63 -30.40 7.05
N VAL A 267 20.45 -30.19 6.04
CA VAL A 267 20.99 -31.26 5.19
C VAL A 267 22.46 -31.46 5.56
N GLU A 268 22.85 -32.71 5.79
CA GLU A 268 24.24 -33.07 6.02
C GLU A 268 24.91 -33.46 4.70
N ILE A 269 25.91 -32.70 4.29
CA ILE A 269 26.68 -32.94 3.06
C ILE A 269 28.02 -33.56 3.45
N ASP A 270 28.29 -34.73 2.85
CA ASP A 270 29.51 -35.52 3.03
C ASP A 270 29.83 -35.94 4.49
N GLY A 271 28.83 -35.95 5.38
CA GLY A 271 28.95 -36.42 6.77
C GLY A 271 29.76 -35.51 7.70
N GLU A 272 30.10 -34.30 7.26
CA GLU A 272 30.87 -33.33 8.04
C GLU A 272 30.25 -31.91 8.02
N GLU A 273 29.54 -31.52 6.96
CA GLU A 273 29.00 -30.17 6.82
C GLU A 273 27.47 -30.14 6.86
N LYS A 274 26.93 -29.54 7.94
CA LYS A 274 25.50 -29.21 8.04
C LYS A 274 25.21 -27.91 7.32
N MET A 275 24.30 -27.94 6.37
CA MET A 275 23.79 -26.77 5.65
C MET A 275 22.31 -26.56 5.95
N CYS A 276 21.92 -25.29 6.09
CA CYS A 276 20.52 -24.89 6.17
C CYS A 276 19.96 -24.73 4.76
N CYS A 277 18.91 -25.48 4.44
CA CYS A 277 18.18 -25.42 3.20
C CYS A 277 16.77 -24.87 3.47
N PRO A 278 16.49 -23.59 3.16
CA PRO A 278 15.13 -23.05 3.19
C PRO A 278 14.23 -23.84 2.24
N ILE A 279 13.10 -24.30 2.75
CA ILE A 279 12.10 -25.08 2.01
C ILE A 279 10.96 -24.17 1.56
N TYR A 280 10.51 -23.32 2.48
CA TYR A 280 9.38 -22.44 2.25
C TYR A 280 9.59 -21.12 2.98
N ILE A 281 9.21 -20.03 2.34
CA ILE A 281 9.42 -18.67 2.84
C ILE A 281 8.18 -17.84 2.59
N THR A 282 7.67 -17.21 3.65
CA THR A 282 6.59 -16.22 3.57
C THR A 282 7.07 -14.84 4.00
N PRO A 283 6.56 -13.76 3.39
CA PRO A 283 5.58 -13.76 2.32
C PRO A 283 6.17 -14.12 0.94
N ASN A 284 5.36 -14.73 0.06
CA ASN A 284 5.84 -15.34 -1.20
C ASN A 284 6.41 -14.36 -2.24
N PHE A 285 6.20 -13.04 -2.06
CA PHE A 285 6.66 -12.02 -3.00
C PHE A 285 8.11 -11.56 -2.76
N ILE A 286 8.74 -11.98 -1.66
CA ILE A 286 10.10 -11.54 -1.34
C ILE A 286 11.14 -12.28 -2.17
N SER A 287 12.09 -11.53 -2.72
CA SER A 287 13.24 -12.11 -3.41
C SER A 287 14.34 -12.44 -2.41
N LEU A 288 14.72 -13.72 -2.29
CA LEU A 288 15.88 -14.14 -1.50
C LEU A 288 17.19 -13.49 -1.93
N GLN A 289 17.26 -12.88 -3.12
CA GLN A 289 18.45 -12.16 -3.56
C GLN A 289 18.67 -10.86 -2.77
N ASP A 290 17.61 -10.29 -2.19
CA ASP A 290 17.69 -9.08 -1.36
C ASP A 290 18.09 -9.38 0.09
N TYR A 291 18.06 -10.65 0.49
CA TYR A 291 18.32 -11.07 1.87
C TYR A 291 19.52 -12.00 1.99
N GLU A 292 20.10 -12.03 3.18
CA GLU A 292 21.13 -12.97 3.62
C GLU A 292 20.61 -13.71 4.86
N ILE A 293 20.46 -15.02 4.77
CA ILE A 293 20.04 -15.88 5.89
C ILE A 293 21.30 -16.38 6.59
N ARG A 294 21.48 -15.99 7.86
CA ARG A 294 22.62 -16.42 8.68
C ARG A 294 22.24 -17.62 9.52
N PHE A 295 22.99 -18.70 9.36
CA PHE A 295 22.77 -19.97 10.03
C PHE A 295 23.92 -20.31 10.98
N ASN A 296 23.60 -20.63 12.24
CA ASN A 296 24.58 -21.11 13.20
C ASN A 296 24.61 -22.64 13.18
N LYS A 297 25.70 -23.19 12.62
CA LYS A 297 25.91 -24.64 12.50
C LYS A 297 25.94 -25.38 13.84
N ASN A 298 26.38 -24.74 14.93
CA ASN A 298 26.48 -25.38 16.24
C ASN A 298 25.13 -25.45 16.96
N GLU A 299 24.28 -24.45 16.74
CA GLU A 299 22.94 -24.36 17.34
C GLU A 299 21.85 -24.90 16.41
N GLU A 300 22.21 -25.29 15.19
CA GLU A 300 21.30 -25.84 14.19
C GLU A 300 20.08 -24.94 13.94
N LYS A 301 20.31 -23.62 13.92
CA LYS A 301 19.24 -22.66 13.72
C LYS A 301 19.63 -21.40 12.95
N ILE A 302 18.66 -20.80 12.28
CA ILE A 302 18.78 -19.46 11.69
C ILE A 302 18.88 -18.44 12.83
N THR A 303 19.91 -17.61 12.83
CA THR A 303 20.14 -16.59 13.87
C THR A 303 19.62 -15.23 13.47
N ASP A 304 19.79 -14.86 12.20
CA ASP A 304 19.36 -13.57 11.66
C ASP A 304 19.01 -13.68 10.18
N ILE A 305 18.09 -12.82 9.73
CA ILE A 305 17.84 -12.55 8.32
C ILE A 305 18.14 -11.07 8.09
N VAL A 306 19.00 -10.78 7.10
CA VAL A 306 19.51 -9.42 6.85
C VAL A 306 19.13 -9.00 5.45
N ASN A 307 18.32 -7.95 5.32
CA ASN A 307 18.16 -7.24 4.06
C ASN A 307 19.48 -6.55 3.71
N LYS A 308 20.01 -6.78 2.51
CA LYS A 308 21.33 -6.29 2.07
C LYS A 308 21.46 -4.77 2.06
N GLU A 309 20.36 -4.04 1.88
CA GLU A 309 20.33 -2.58 1.86
C GLU A 309 19.89 -1.98 3.21
N ASP A 310 18.85 -2.57 3.81
CA ASP A 310 18.14 -1.97 4.94
C ASP A 310 18.62 -2.49 6.30
N GLY A 311 19.12 -3.73 6.40
CA GLY A 311 19.67 -4.33 7.62
C GLY A 311 18.87 -5.50 8.18
N ASN A 312 19.01 -5.78 9.48
CA ASN A 312 18.36 -6.94 10.12
C ASN A 312 16.84 -6.78 10.16
N VAL A 313 16.11 -7.79 9.68
CA VAL A 313 14.65 -7.82 9.70
C VAL A 313 14.12 -8.74 10.79
N LYS A 314 12.86 -8.55 11.19
CA LYS A 314 12.14 -9.50 12.02
C LYS A 314 11.85 -10.76 11.21
N PHE A 315 12.03 -11.89 11.85
CA PHE A 315 11.77 -13.18 11.23
C PHE A 315 11.34 -14.22 12.26
N GLU A 316 10.69 -15.25 11.74
CA GLU A 316 10.38 -16.50 12.43
C GLU A 316 11.05 -17.65 11.66
N ALA A 317 11.67 -18.58 12.37
CA ALA A 317 12.38 -19.69 11.75
C ALA A 317 11.85 -21.02 12.29
N ILE A 318 11.39 -21.89 11.40
CA ILE A 318 10.74 -23.15 11.71
C ILE A 318 11.60 -24.28 11.14
N HIS A 319 12.18 -25.10 12.02
CA HIS A 319 12.97 -26.25 11.61
C HIS A 319 12.06 -27.43 11.25
N VAL A 320 12.09 -27.82 9.98
CA VAL A 320 11.39 -29.00 9.43
C VAL A 320 12.37 -30.16 9.40
N SER A 321 12.00 -31.32 9.96
CA SER A 321 12.87 -32.50 9.96
C SER A 321 12.94 -33.12 8.55
N GLU A 322 14.14 -33.48 8.11
CA GLU A 322 14.48 -34.01 6.77
C GLU A 322 13.74 -35.33 6.45
N GLU A 323 13.51 -36.19 7.46
CA GLU A 323 12.81 -37.47 7.28
C GLU A 323 11.28 -37.35 7.32
N CYS A 324 10.78 -36.25 7.89
CA CYS A 324 9.41 -36.17 8.37
C CYS A 324 8.48 -35.38 7.45
N GLY A 325 8.88 -34.20 6.98
CA GLY A 325 7.94 -33.30 6.27
C GLY A 325 6.92 -32.63 7.20
N LEU A 326 6.58 -33.23 8.35
CA LEU A 326 5.76 -32.61 9.40
C LEU A 326 6.43 -31.35 9.98
N VAL A 327 5.67 -30.24 10.01
CA VAL A 327 6.04 -29.03 10.76
C VAL A 327 5.85 -29.30 12.26
N ARG A 328 6.88 -29.03 13.09
CA ARG A 328 6.81 -29.32 14.54
C ARG A 328 5.68 -28.53 15.21
N ASP A 329 5.09 -29.12 16.26
CA ASP A 329 4.01 -28.55 17.07
C ASP A 329 2.68 -28.26 16.34
N THR A 330 2.50 -28.79 15.12
CA THR A 330 1.23 -28.64 14.39
C THR A 330 0.09 -29.40 15.07
N ILE A 331 -1.08 -28.78 15.08
CA ILE A 331 -2.33 -29.42 15.51
C ILE A 331 -3.01 -30.02 14.28
N VAL A 332 -3.26 -31.33 14.32
CA VAL A 332 -4.00 -32.04 13.27
C VAL A 332 -5.50 -31.76 13.43
N GLU A 333 -6.18 -31.27 12.40
CA GLU A 333 -7.64 -31.15 12.42
C GLU A 333 -8.27 -32.33 11.70
N VAL A 334 -9.12 -33.09 12.40
CA VAL A 334 -9.78 -34.27 11.85
C VAL A 334 -11.29 -34.07 11.81
N PHE A 335 -11.89 -34.21 10.64
CA PHE A 335 -13.33 -34.08 10.46
C PHE A 335 -13.96 -35.46 10.35
N THR A 336 -14.90 -35.77 11.24
CA THR A 336 -15.46 -37.12 11.36
C THR A 336 -16.99 -37.13 11.34
N ALA A 337 -17.56 -38.25 10.89
CA ALA A 337 -18.95 -38.58 11.09
C ALA A 337 -19.07 -39.99 11.67
N GLU A 338 -19.78 -40.08 12.79
CA GLU A 338 -20.12 -41.37 13.39
C GLU A 338 -21.29 -41.98 12.61
N MET A 339 -21.05 -43.09 11.91
CA MET A 339 -22.09 -43.81 11.18
C MET A 339 -22.88 -44.72 12.13
N ASN A 340 -22.14 -45.42 12.98
CA ASN A 340 -22.65 -46.19 14.12
C ASN A 340 -21.50 -46.36 15.14
N PRO A 341 -21.75 -46.90 16.34
CA PRO A 341 -20.72 -47.03 17.38
C PRO A 341 -19.46 -47.84 16.96
N HIS A 342 -19.58 -48.66 15.91
CA HIS A 342 -18.54 -49.57 15.41
C HIS A 342 -17.86 -49.08 14.13
N ILE A 343 -18.33 -47.97 13.55
CA ILE A 343 -17.82 -47.39 12.30
C ILE A 343 -17.69 -45.87 12.42
N LEU A 344 -16.45 -45.38 12.38
CA LEU A 344 -16.15 -43.95 12.25
C LEU A 344 -15.72 -43.64 10.82
N ASN A 345 -16.36 -42.66 10.20
CA ASN A 345 -15.98 -42.12 8.90
C ASN A 345 -15.11 -40.88 9.09
N ILE A 346 -13.85 -40.94 8.65
CA ILE A 346 -12.94 -39.78 8.63
C ILE A 346 -13.07 -39.14 7.25
N ILE A 347 -13.74 -37.99 7.20
CA ILE A 347 -14.18 -37.35 5.95
C ILE A 347 -13.07 -36.47 5.38
N HIS A 348 -12.30 -35.83 6.26
CA HIS A 348 -11.25 -34.89 5.89
C HIS A 348 -10.21 -34.76 7.00
N LEU A 349 -8.99 -34.44 6.61
CA LEU A 349 -7.85 -34.36 7.52
C LEU A 349 -6.92 -33.22 7.07
N HIS A 350 -6.73 -32.23 7.93
CA HIS A 350 -5.69 -31.22 7.71
C HIS A 350 -4.41 -31.63 8.41
N ILE A 351 -3.34 -31.68 7.63
CA ILE A 351 -2.00 -31.98 8.11
C ILE A 351 -1.06 -30.99 7.44
N ASP A 352 -0.18 -30.40 8.24
CA ASP A 352 0.93 -29.59 7.76
C ASP A 352 2.18 -30.48 7.60
N ASP A 353 2.11 -31.41 6.64
CA ASP A 353 3.20 -32.29 6.24
C ASP A 353 3.59 -31.95 4.81
N MET A 354 4.86 -31.61 4.59
CA MET A 354 5.39 -31.15 3.33
C MET A 354 5.44 -32.19 2.20
N LYS A 355 5.16 -33.46 2.46
CA LYS A 355 5.16 -34.51 1.43
C LYS A 355 3.96 -34.42 0.49
N GLU A 356 4.20 -34.62 -0.79
CA GLU A 356 3.16 -34.64 -1.83
C GLU A 356 2.16 -35.77 -1.57
N GLU A 357 2.67 -36.99 -1.31
CA GLU A 357 1.86 -38.14 -0.93
C GLU A 357 1.99 -38.42 0.58
N ILE A 358 0.85 -38.42 1.28
CA ILE A 358 0.78 -38.66 2.73
C ILE A 358 -0.07 -39.91 2.97
N PRO A 359 0.55 -41.10 3.12
CA PRO A 359 -0.18 -42.33 3.41
C PRO A 359 -0.73 -42.31 4.84
N VAL A 360 -2.05 -42.48 4.97
CA VAL A 360 -2.78 -42.46 6.25
C VAL A 360 -3.59 -43.74 6.41
N GLU A 361 -3.57 -44.30 7.61
CA GLU A 361 -4.36 -45.47 8.01
C GLU A 361 -5.27 -45.08 9.18
N ALA A 362 -6.49 -45.62 9.20
CA ALA A 362 -7.37 -45.51 10.36
C ALA A 362 -7.61 -46.88 10.96
N VAL A 363 -7.33 -47.01 12.26
CA VAL A 363 -7.34 -48.29 12.97
C VAL A 363 -8.32 -48.20 14.13
N TYR A 364 -9.28 -49.11 14.17
CA TYR A 364 -10.16 -49.24 15.32
C TYR A 364 -9.49 -50.11 16.39
N ILE A 365 -9.31 -49.58 17.60
CA ILE A 365 -8.62 -50.23 18.72
C ILE A 365 -9.64 -50.70 19.77
N MET A 366 -9.33 -51.82 20.45
CA MET A 366 -10.18 -52.33 21.53
C MET A 366 -9.94 -51.55 22.84
N ASP A 367 -10.89 -51.65 23.78
CA ASP A 367 -10.79 -50.99 25.08
C ASP A 367 -9.57 -51.44 25.91
N SER A 368 -9.07 -52.65 25.66
CA SER A 368 -7.88 -53.20 26.31
C SER A 368 -6.56 -52.77 25.68
N GLN A 369 -6.60 -52.10 24.51
CA GLN A 369 -5.41 -51.71 23.76
C GLN A 369 -5.14 -50.22 23.94
N SER A 370 -3.87 -49.85 23.98
CA SER A 370 -3.37 -48.49 24.12
C SER A 370 -2.81 -47.97 22.79
N ALA A 371 -2.50 -46.68 22.70
CA ALA A 371 -1.85 -46.12 21.53
C ALA A 371 -0.42 -46.66 21.32
N ASP A 372 0.25 -47.01 22.41
CA ASP A 372 1.63 -47.51 22.39
C ASP A 372 1.75 -48.89 21.72
N ASP A 373 0.66 -49.67 21.69
CA ASP A 373 0.60 -50.98 21.04
C ASP A 373 0.64 -50.90 19.49
N TYR A 374 0.55 -49.70 18.91
CA TYR A 374 0.43 -49.47 17.47
C TYR A 374 1.65 -48.79 16.83
N GLY A 375 2.80 -48.85 17.51
CA GLY A 375 4.08 -48.29 17.04
C GLY A 375 4.72 -49.03 15.85
N ASP A 376 4.19 -50.18 15.43
CA ASP A 376 4.70 -50.93 14.27
C ASP A 376 4.16 -50.36 12.95
N TRP A 377 5.03 -49.82 12.10
CA TRP A 377 4.63 -49.22 10.82
C TRP A 377 4.79 -50.22 9.67
N ILE A 378 3.73 -50.37 8.87
CA ILE A 378 3.70 -51.26 7.70
C ILE A 378 3.61 -50.37 6.46
N ARG A 379 4.14 -50.86 5.34
CA ARG A 379 3.96 -50.21 4.04
C ARG A 379 2.53 -50.37 3.55
N ASP A 380 2.03 -49.34 2.86
CA ASP A 380 0.74 -49.41 2.19
C ASP A 380 0.76 -50.40 1.02
N ALA A 381 -0.39 -50.57 0.35
CA ALA A 381 -0.51 -51.48 -0.80
C ALA A 381 0.38 -51.08 -2.00
N ARG A 382 0.86 -49.83 -2.04
CA ARG A 382 1.79 -49.31 -3.07
C ARG A 382 3.26 -49.49 -2.67
N GLY A 383 3.52 -49.96 -1.44
CA GLY A 383 4.87 -50.12 -0.90
C GLY A 383 5.44 -48.85 -0.27
N ILE A 384 4.62 -47.81 -0.05
CA ILE A 384 5.02 -46.55 0.56
C ILE A 384 4.91 -46.69 2.08
N ASP A 385 5.92 -46.21 2.81
CA ASP A 385 5.92 -46.25 4.27
C ASP A 385 4.78 -45.38 4.83
N LEU A 386 3.94 -45.99 5.66
CA LEU A 386 2.82 -45.32 6.30
C LEU A 386 3.30 -44.17 7.20
N ARG A 387 2.65 -43.00 7.10
CA ARG A 387 3.05 -41.79 7.82
C ARG A 387 2.16 -41.47 9.00
N TYR A 388 0.85 -41.64 8.87
CA TYR A 388 -0.10 -41.35 9.93
C TYR A 388 -0.96 -42.56 10.25
N LYS A 389 -1.24 -42.75 11.54
CA LYS A 389 -2.29 -43.65 12.02
C LYS A 389 -3.29 -42.88 12.88
N ILE A 390 -4.56 -42.99 12.52
CA ILE A 390 -5.67 -42.44 13.30
C ILE A 390 -6.27 -43.59 14.10
N LEU A 391 -6.07 -43.58 15.41
CA LEU A 391 -6.60 -44.60 16.31
C LEU A 391 -7.99 -44.22 16.77
N VAL A 392 -8.95 -45.14 16.59
CA VAL A 392 -10.36 -44.93 16.88
C VAL A 392 -10.82 -45.90 17.97
N ARG A 393 -11.48 -45.40 19.00
CA ARG A 393 -12.13 -46.19 20.07
C ARG A 393 -13.53 -45.67 20.32
N SER A 394 -14.51 -46.56 20.41
CA SER A 394 -15.92 -46.23 20.71
C SER A 394 -16.49 -45.11 19.82
N GLY A 395 -16.20 -45.15 18.51
CA GLY A 395 -16.66 -44.13 17.56
C GLY A 395 -15.98 -42.76 17.73
N LYS A 396 -14.79 -42.70 18.37
CA LYS A 396 -14.02 -41.47 18.58
C LYS A 396 -12.55 -41.63 18.30
N ILE A 397 -11.90 -40.54 17.90
CA ILE A 397 -10.44 -40.52 17.77
C ILE A 397 -9.82 -40.49 19.16
N GLU A 398 -9.00 -41.48 19.45
CA GLU A 398 -8.23 -41.60 20.69
C GLU A 398 -6.85 -40.94 20.56
N ALA A 399 -6.21 -41.12 19.40
CA ALA A 399 -4.88 -40.62 19.13
C ALA A 399 -4.63 -40.49 17.62
N VAL A 400 -3.79 -39.52 17.26
CA VAL A 400 -3.14 -39.45 15.94
C VAL A 400 -1.66 -39.74 16.16
N LEU A 401 -1.17 -40.80 15.55
CA LEU A 401 0.23 -41.19 15.59
C LEU A 401 0.93 -40.78 14.30
N TYR A 402 2.20 -40.42 14.44
CA TYR A 402 3.05 -39.96 13.36
C TYR A 402 4.35 -40.74 13.31
N ASN A 403 4.72 -41.19 12.11
CA ASN A 403 5.95 -41.94 11.86
C ASN A 403 7.08 -40.99 11.44
N THR A 404 8.01 -40.75 12.36
CA THR A 404 9.20 -39.93 12.05
C THR A 404 10.19 -40.66 11.13
N GLY A 405 10.03 -41.97 10.94
CA GLY A 405 11.00 -42.86 10.29
C GLY A 405 11.85 -43.64 11.30
N GLN A 406 12.06 -43.08 12.48
CA GLN A 406 12.86 -43.69 13.55
C GLN A 406 12.02 -43.97 14.82
N THR A 407 11.02 -43.14 15.06
CA THR A 407 10.18 -43.16 16.26
C THR A 407 8.71 -42.93 15.90
N THR A 408 7.85 -43.25 16.85
CA THR A 408 6.42 -42.95 16.80
C THR A 408 6.14 -41.78 17.72
N GLU A 409 5.57 -40.70 17.19
CA GLU A 409 5.16 -39.53 17.95
C GLU A 409 3.63 -39.45 18.03
N LYS A 410 3.09 -39.03 19.19
CA LYS A 410 1.66 -38.77 19.35
C LYS A 410 1.41 -37.29 19.11
N LEU A 411 0.62 -36.97 18.09
CA LEU A 411 0.30 -35.60 17.72
C LEU A 411 -0.90 -35.07 18.50
N HIS A 412 -0.90 -33.76 18.73
CA HIS A 412 -2.08 -33.04 19.16
C HIS A 412 -3.08 -32.94 18.01
N PHE A 413 -4.36 -33.11 18.32
CA PHE A 413 -5.41 -33.03 17.31
C PHE A 413 -6.69 -32.40 17.85
N ILE A 414 -7.50 -31.88 16.93
CA ILE A 414 -8.87 -31.40 17.17
C ILE A 414 -9.80 -32.25 16.32
N GLU A 415 -10.73 -32.95 16.95
CA GLU A 415 -11.79 -33.68 16.25
C GLU A 415 -13.03 -32.79 16.08
N ARG A 416 -13.45 -32.57 14.84
CA ARG A 416 -14.71 -31.89 14.49
C ARG A 416 -15.71 -32.92 13.98
N ARG A 417 -16.77 -33.15 14.75
CA ARG A 417 -17.79 -34.16 14.46
C ARG A 417 -18.99 -33.53 13.76
N LEU A 418 -19.44 -34.16 12.68
CA LEU A 418 -20.64 -33.77 11.96
C LEU A 418 -21.60 -34.95 11.79
N LYS A 419 -22.89 -34.63 11.70
CA LYS A 419 -23.98 -35.57 11.41
C LYS A 419 -24.88 -35.01 10.31
N VAL A 420 -25.50 -35.93 9.56
CA VAL A 420 -26.57 -35.55 8.64
C VAL A 420 -27.72 -34.93 9.45
N GLY A 421 -28.21 -33.78 8.98
CA GLY A 421 -29.21 -32.98 9.65
C GLY A 421 -28.65 -31.85 10.51
N ASP A 422 -27.35 -31.83 10.81
CA ASP A 422 -26.71 -30.73 11.53
C ASP A 422 -26.83 -29.42 10.75
N TYR A 423 -26.90 -28.31 11.48
CA TYR A 423 -26.86 -26.97 10.89
C TYR A 423 -25.46 -26.38 11.08
N VAL A 424 -24.90 -25.88 9.99
CA VAL A 424 -23.55 -25.36 9.91
C VAL A 424 -23.54 -23.97 9.28
N GLN A 425 -22.59 -23.15 9.69
CA GLN A 425 -22.30 -21.88 9.03
C GLN A 425 -21.35 -22.15 7.86
N ILE A 426 -21.67 -21.68 6.66
CA ILE A 426 -20.80 -21.90 5.49
C ILE A 426 -20.02 -20.64 5.10
N HIS A 427 -20.58 -19.45 5.32
CA HIS A 427 -19.88 -18.16 5.23
C HIS A 427 -20.62 -17.13 6.10
N GLU A 428 -20.11 -15.90 6.17
CA GLU A 428 -20.74 -14.82 6.94
C GLU A 428 -22.23 -14.70 6.57
N ASN A 429 -23.10 -14.78 7.57
CA ASN A 429 -24.56 -14.69 7.43
C ASN A 429 -25.26 -15.80 6.60
N ALA A 430 -24.61 -16.95 6.37
CA ALA A 430 -25.22 -18.08 5.69
C ALA A 430 -25.25 -19.36 6.54
N VAL A 431 -26.45 -19.91 6.71
CA VAL A 431 -26.70 -21.15 7.47
C VAL A 431 -27.22 -22.22 6.52
N ALA A 432 -26.59 -23.40 6.56
CA ALA A 432 -26.98 -24.54 5.76
C ALA A 432 -27.20 -25.78 6.63
N GLN A 433 -28.01 -26.71 6.15
CA GLN A 433 -28.24 -28.01 6.77
C GLN A 433 -27.45 -29.09 6.03
N VAL A 434 -26.71 -29.93 6.74
CA VAL A 434 -25.98 -31.07 6.17
C VAL A 434 -26.98 -32.10 5.66
N THR A 435 -26.98 -32.39 4.36
CA THR A 435 -27.89 -33.37 3.74
C THR A 435 -27.22 -34.69 3.43
N LEU A 436 -25.92 -34.69 3.12
CA LEU A 436 -25.17 -35.91 2.81
C LEU A 436 -23.69 -35.77 3.20
N ILE A 437 -23.15 -36.83 3.79
CA ILE A 437 -21.74 -36.95 4.16
C ILE A 437 -21.16 -38.14 3.39
N PRO A 438 -20.23 -37.94 2.43
CA PRO A 438 -19.62 -39.03 1.71
C PRO A 438 -18.64 -39.82 2.58
N TYR A 439 -18.31 -41.03 2.15
CA TYR A 439 -17.30 -41.84 2.83
C TYR A 439 -15.89 -41.42 2.45
N GLY A 440 -15.07 -41.19 3.47
CA GLY A 440 -13.62 -41.09 3.35
C GLY A 440 -12.94 -42.33 3.92
N LEU A 441 -12.01 -42.11 4.84
CA LEU A 441 -11.26 -43.18 5.48
C LEU A 441 -12.09 -43.80 6.62
N LEU A 442 -12.46 -45.07 6.45
CA LEU A 442 -13.35 -45.77 7.38
C LEU A 442 -12.54 -46.55 8.43
N ALA A 443 -12.72 -46.21 9.71
CA ALA A 443 -12.26 -47.03 10.82
C ALA A 443 -13.40 -47.95 11.28
N ARG A 444 -13.19 -49.27 11.21
CA ARG A 444 -14.20 -50.27 11.59
C ARG A 444 -13.65 -51.22 12.63
N ASP A 445 -14.48 -51.55 13.62
CA ASP A 445 -14.15 -52.63 14.55
C ASP A 445 -14.43 -54.01 13.94
N TRP A 446 -14.12 -55.06 14.71
CA TRP A 446 -14.32 -56.44 14.27
C TRP A 446 -15.80 -56.83 14.08
N THR A 447 -16.73 -56.17 14.79
CA THR A 447 -18.18 -56.44 14.66
C THR A 447 -18.73 -55.87 13.35
N ALA A 448 -18.19 -54.74 12.90
CA ALA A 448 -18.61 -54.04 11.70
C ALA A 448 -17.71 -54.30 10.48
N LYS A 449 -16.72 -55.18 10.59
CA LYS A 449 -15.79 -55.51 9.50
C LYS A 449 -16.49 -55.90 8.19
N ASN A 450 -17.57 -56.67 8.30
CA ASN A 450 -18.35 -57.16 7.16
C ASN A 450 -19.67 -56.39 6.96
N ALA A 451 -19.85 -55.24 7.61
CA ALA A 451 -21.04 -54.43 7.40
C ALA A 451 -21.09 -53.95 5.93
N GLU A 452 -22.20 -54.24 5.26
CA GLU A 452 -22.51 -53.65 3.97
C GLU A 452 -22.77 -52.16 4.17
N LEU A 453 -22.01 -51.31 3.47
CA LEU A 453 -22.23 -49.87 3.48
C LEU A 453 -22.88 -49.47 2.16
N PRO A 454 -23.93 -48.62 2.18
CA PRO A 454 -24.51 -48.09 0.96
C PRO A 454 -23.49 -47.20 0.25
N ASP A 455 -23.47 -47.22 -1.08
CA ASP A 455 -22.62 -46.33 -1.87
C ASP A 455 -23.05 -44.87 -1.69
N ILE A 456 -22.28 -44.11 -0.90
CA ILE A 456 -22.52 -42.68 -0.65
C ILE A 456 -21.35 -41.88 -1.20
N PHE A 457 -21.60 -41.21 -2.33
CA PHE A 457 -20.63 -40.36 -3.00
C PHE A 457 -21.20 -38.96 -3.23
N ASN A 458 -20.31 -37.99 -3.35
CA ASN A 458 -20.69 -36.64 -3.70
C ASN A 458 -20.86 -36.53 -5.23
N HIS A 459 -22.06 -36.16 -5.68
CA HIS A 459 -22.36 -35.98 -7.11
C HIS A 459 -22.43 -34.51 -7.52
N LEU A 460 -22.35 -33.58 -6.56
CA LEU A 460 -22.44 -32.16 -6.82
C LEU A 460 -21.04 -31.58 -7.03
N SER A 461 -20.90 -30.66 -7.99
CA SER A 461 -19.67 -29.91 -8.17
C SER A 461 -19.36 -29.08 -6.92
N PRO A 462 -18.10 -29.08 -6.43
CA PRO A 462 -17.70 -28.25 -5.30
C PRO A 462 -17.98 -26.77 -5.56
N SER A 463 -18.50 -26.06 -4.56
CA SER A 463 -18.70 -24.61 -4.63
C SER A 463 -17.44 -23.79 -4.30
N SER A 464 -16.51 -24.40 -3.57
CA SER A 464 -15.23 -23.82 -3.15
C SER A 464 -14.19 -24.94 -3.00
N TYR A 465 -12.97 -24.58 -2.61
CA TYR A 465 -11.88 -25.52 -2.38
C TYR A 465 -11.36 -25.40 -0.95
N CYS A 466 -10.76 -26.47 -0.42
CA CYS A 466 -10.07 -26.43 0.86
C CYS A 466 -8.85 -25.50 0.76
N MET A 467 -8.74 -24.55 1.69
CA MET A 467 -7.62 -23.59 1.74
C MET A 467 -6.40 -24.14 2.50
N LYS A 468 -6.59 -25.21 3.27
CA LYS A 468 -5.54 -25.84 4.07
C LYS A 468 -4.99 -27.07 3.35
N ARG A 469 -3.74 -27.41 3.65
CA ARG A 469 -3.15 -28.67 3.21
C ARG A 469 -3.91 -29.84 3.83
N HIS A 470 -4.23 -30.82 3.01
CA HIS A 470 -5.03 -31.97 3.41
C HIS A 470 -4.62 -33.23 2.66
N VAL A 471 -5.07 -34.37 3.17
CA VAL A 471 -4.85 -35.67 2.52
C VAL A 471 -5.78 -35.81 1.32
N GLU A 472 -5.20 -35.93 0.12
CA GLU A 472 -5.94 -35.96 -1.15
C GLU A 472 -6.95 -37.11 -1.25
N ASP A 473 -6.66 -38.25 -0.62
CA ASP A 473 -7.54 -39.42 -0.63
C ASP A 473 -8.80 -39.25 0.23
N THR A 474 -8.95 -38.13 0.93
CA THR A 474 -10.15 -37.83 1.73
C THR A 474 -11.12 -36.96 0.93
N PRO A 475 -12.43 -37.28 0.87
CA PRO A 475 -13.39 -36.55 0.05
C PRO A 475 -13.41 -35.06 0.32
N GLY A 476 -13.24 -34.64 1.58
CA GLY A 476 -13.15 -33.21 1.94
C GLY A 476 -14.43 -32.38 1.79
N TYR A 477 -15.45 -32.90 1.10
CA TYR A 477 -16.69 -32.20 0.79
C TYR A 477 -17.91 -32.90 1.38
N ILE A 478 -18.89 -32.12 1.82
CA ILE A 478 -20.22 -32.58 2.23
C ILE A 478 -21.28 -31.89 1.38
N ASN A 479 -22.47 -32.49 1.26
CA ASN A 479 -23.60 -31.77 0.68
C ASN A 479 -24.36 -31.04 1.78
N VAL A 480 -24.68 -29.79 1.48
CA VAL A 480 -25.44 -28.92 2.35
C VAL A 480 -26.60 -28.31 1.57
N LYS A 481 -27.70 -28.05 2.28
CA LYS A 481 -28.87 -27.36 1.77
C LYS A 481 -28.95 -25.99 2.42
N LEU A 482 -28.88 -24.93 1.62
CA LEU A 482 -28.92 -23.56 2.14
C LEU A 482 -30.30 -23.25 2.75
N ILE A 483 -30.33 -22.77 3.99
CA ILE A 483 -31.55 -22.46 4.74
C ILE A 483 -31.72 -20.95 4.88
N LEU A 484 -30.66 -20.26 5.31
CA LEU A 484 -30.62 -18.81 5.49
C LEU A 484 -29.44 -18.20 4.74
N GLU A 485 -29.66 -17.02 4.17
CA GLU A 485 -28.63 -16.20 3.54
C GLU A 485 -28.95 -14.72 3.83
N ASN A 486 -27.99 -14.00 4.42
CA ASN A 486 -28.16 -12.60 4.84
C ASN A 486 -29.36 -12.37 5.79
N GLY A 487 -29.67 -13.37 6.61
CA GLY A 487 -30.81 -13.34 7.55
C GLY A 487 -32.16 -13.68 6.92
N ASP A 488 -32.24 -13.85 5.60
CA ASP A 488 -33.46 -14.20 4.89
C ASP A 488 -33.51 -15.70 4.58
N THR A 489 -34.73 -16.25 4.52
CA THR A 489 -34.95 -17.64 4.11
C THR A 489 -34.78 -17.81 2.61
N VAL A 490 -34.00 -18.80 2.21
CA VAL A 490 -33.84 -19.12 0.79
C VAL A 490 -35.03 -19.95 0.30
N GLU A 491 -35.88 -19.37 -0.54
CA GLU A 491 -37.11 -20.03 -1.04
C GLU A 491 -36.81 -21.31 -1.83
N ASN A 492 -35.79 -21.25 -2.69
CA ASN A 492 -35.31 -22.38 -3.48
C ASN A 492 -34.08 -22.98 -2.80
N GLN A 493 -34.32 -23.66 -1.67
CA GLN A 493 -33.30 -24.30 -0.83
C GLN A 493 -32.33 -25.17 -1.64
N ARG A 494 -31.30 -24.53 -2.18
CA ARG A 494 -30.35 -25.10 -3.14
C ARG A 494 -29.41 -26.03 -2.39
N GLU A 495 -29.18 -27.20 -2.98
CA GLU A 495 -28.14 -28.11 -2.51
C GLU A 495 -26.81 -27.81 -3.21
N MET A 496 -25.73 -27.87 -2.45
CA MET A 496 -24.37 -27.63 -2.93
C MET A 496 -23.37 -28.50 -2.19
N SER A 497 -22.26 -28.83 -2.86
CA SER A 497 -21.11 -29.51 -2.26
C SER A 497 -20.16 -28.46 -1.69
N TYR A 498 -19.85 -28.56 -0.39
CA TYR A 498 -19.09 -27.58 0.37
C TYR A 498 -17.93 -28.24 1.12
N PRO A 499 -16.73 -27.64 1.16
CA PRO A 499 -15.63 -28.15 1.96
C PRO A 499 -16.01 -28.22 3.44
N ILE A 500 -15.87 -29.39 4.06
CA ILE A 500 -16.26 -29.59 5.46
C ILE A 500 -15.43 -28.72 6.42
N CYS A 501 -14.21 -28.38 6.01
CA CYS A 501 -13.30 -27.51 6.74
C CYS A 501 -13.71 -26.04 6.80
N GLN A 502 -14.59 -25.61 5.91
CA GLN A 502 -15.14 -24.26 5.89
C GLN A 502 -16.48 -24.19 6.62
N CYS A 503 -17.01 -25.32 7.09
CA CYS A 503 -18.20 -25.36 7.91
C CYS A 503 -17.87 -24.95 9.35
N GLY A 504 -18.32 -23.76 9.74
CA GLY A 504 -18.28 -23.28 11.11
C GLY A 504 -19.43 -23.83 11.96
N GLU A 505 -19.19 -23.89 13.27
CA GLU A 505 -20.27 -24.05 14.24
C GLU A 505 -21.14 -22.78 14.24
N LEU A 506 -22.44 -22.94 14.44
CA LEU A 506 -23.32 -21.78 14.54
C LEU A 506 -23.02 -20.97 15.80
N GLY A 507 -22.83 -19.66 15.63
CA GLY A 507 -22.84 -18.70 16.72
C GLY A 507 -24.22 -18.62 17.39
N ASP A 508 -24.27 -17.95 18.55
CA ASP A 508 -25.52 -17.79 19.30
C ASP A 508 -26.55 -16.97 18.53
N PHE A 509 -26.10 -16.01 17.73
CA PHE A 509 -26.96 -15.19 16.89
C PHE A 509 -27.64 -16.03 15.79
N GLU A 510 -26.87 -16.83 15.05
CA GLU A 510 -27.38 -17.71 14.00
C GLU A 510 -28.32 -18.77 14.57
N LYS A 511 -28.02 -19.31 15.75
CA LYS A 511 -28.91 -20.23 16.47
C LYS A 511 -30.26 -19.57 16.79
N ILE A 512 -30.25 -18.33 17.28
CA ILE A 512 -31.49 -17.58 17.58
C ILE A 512 -32.29 -17.32 16.31
N GLN A 513 -31.63 -16.92 15.21
CA GLN A 513 -32.31 -16.72 13.92
C GLN A 513 -32.95 -18.01 13.41
N LEU A 514 -32.22 -19.13 13.48
CA LEU A 514 -32.72 -20.44 13.06
C LEU A 514 -33.90 -20.90 13.92
N MET A 515 -33.84 -20.68 15.24
CA MET A 515 -34.96 -20.96 16.14
C MET A 515 -36.19 -20.11 15.82
N SER A 516 -36.01 -18.80 15.62
CA SER A 516 -37.10 -17.89 15.24
C SER A 516 -37.73 -18.29 13.90
N LEU A 517 -36.92 -18.80 12.96
CA LEU A 517 -37.40 -19.33 11.70
C LEU A 517 -38.27 -20.57 11.91
N PHE A 518 -37.83 -21.53 12.73
CA PHE A 518 -38.63 -22.73 13.02
C PHE A 518 -39.94 -22.37 13.70
N GLU A 519 -39.92 -21.48 14.68
CA GLU A 519 -41.14 -20.98 15.33
C GLU A 519 -42.09 -20.32 14.32
N PHE A 520 -41.56 -19.52 13.39
CA PHE A 520 -42.37 -18.91 12.33
C PHE A 520 -42.98 -19.96 11.39
N ILE A 521 -42.20 -20.96 10.95
CA ILE A 521 -42.68 -22.05 10.09
C ILE A 521 -43.74 -22.87 10.79
N GLU A 522 -43.54 -23.23 12.06
CA GLU A 522 -44.49 -23.96 12.88
C GLU A 522 -45.78 -23.16 13.09
N SER A 523 -45.66 -21.88 13.43
CA SER A 523 -46.80 -20.96 13.56
C SER A 523 -47.60 -20.84 12.27
N LYS A 524 -46.92 -20.72 11.11
CA LYS A 524 -47.56 -20.67 9.79
C LYS A 524 -48.26 -21.98 9.44
N LYS A 525 -47.62 -23.14 9.72
CA LYS A 525 -48.25 -24.47 9.54
C LYS A 525 -49.50 -24.59 10.41
N LYS A 526 -49.41 -24.19 11.68
CA LYS A 526 -50.54 -24.20 12.61
C LYS A 526 -51.67 -23.29 12.14
N GLY A 527 -51.36 -22.06 11.71
CA GLY A 527 -52.32 -21.13 11.14
C GLY A 527 -53.04 -21.69 9.91
N ASN A 528 -52.32 -22.34 9.00
CA ASN A 528 -52.92 -23.00 7.83
C ASN A 528 -53.85 -24.17 8.22
N ILE A 529 -53.49 -24.91 9.27
CA ILE A 529 -54.34 -26.00 9.81
C ILE A 529 -55.61 -25.40 10.43
N GLU A 530 -55.47 -24.37 11.27
CA GLU A 530 -56.61 -23.68 11.90
C GLU A 530 -57.54 -23.04 10.87
N GLU A 531 -57.01 -22.42 9.81
CA GLU A 531 -57.81 -21.87 8.71
C GLU A 531 -58.58 -22.99 8.00
N THR A 532 -57.90 -24.09 7.65
CA THR A 532 -58.55 -25.28 7.05
C THR A 532 -59.68 -25.80 7.94
N LEU A 533 -59.48 -25.82 9.26
CA LEU A 533 -60.49 -26.26 10.24
C LEU A 533 -61.65 -25.28 10.36
N ARG A 534 -61.41 -23.96 10.34
CA ARG A 534 -62.48 -22.95 10.33
C ARG A 534 -63.32 -23.02 9.06
N THR A 535 -62.69 -23.20 7.90
CA THR A 535 -63.41 -23.42 6.63
C THR A 535 -64.25 -24.70 6.70
N LEU A 536 -63.69 -25.78 7.24
CA LEU A 536 -64.42 -27.04 7.44
C LEU A 536 -65.62 -26.88 8.39
N GLN A 537 -65.48 -26.09 9.45
CA GLN A 537 -66.57 -25.75 10.35
C GLN A 537 -67.68 -24.99 9.64
N GLY A 538 -67.34 -23.94 8.88
CA GLY A 538 -68.31 -23.18 8.08
C GLY A 538 -69.09 -24.08 7.12
N MET A 539 -68.41 -24.97 6.41
CA MET A 539 -69.08 -25.95 5.54
C MET A 539 -69.99 -26.90 6.33
N THR A 540 -69.54 -27.40 7.48
CA THR A 540 -70.37 -28.25 8.35
C THR A 540 -71.65 -27.53 8.77
N GLU A 541 -71.58 -26.23 9.06
CA GLU A 541 -72.73 -25.39 9.38
C GLU A 541 -73.63 -25.13 8.16
N ASP A 542 -73.06 -24.86 6.99
CA ASP A 542 -73.82 -24.66 5.75
C ASP A 542 -74.61 -25.93 5.37
N TYR A 543 -74.02 -27.12 5.55
CA TYR A 543 -74.74 -28.37 5.38
C TYR A 543 -75.94 -28.47 6.33
N ARG A 544 -75.77 -28.14 7.62
CA ARG A 544 -76.86 -28.19 8.62
C ARG A 544 -78.01 -27.24 8.27
N HIS A 545 -77.70 -26.11 7.64
CA HIS A 545 -78.70 -25.12 7.22
C HIS A 545 -79.14 -25.28 5.76
N SER A 546 -78.70 -26.34 5.08
CA SER A 546 -78.95 -26.59 3.65
C SER A 546 -78.56 -25.41 2.74
N ARG A 547 -77.47 -24.70 3.08
CA ARG A 547 -76.93 -23.55 2.35
C ARG A 547 -75.89 -23.97 1.32
N TYR A 548 -76.24 -24.93 0.47
CA TYR A 548 -75.39 -25.39 -0.63
C TYR A 548 -76.22 -25.54 -1.90
N THR A 549 -75.65 -25.19 -3.05
CA THR A 549 -76.34 -25.17 -4.34
C THR A 549 -76.17 -26.48 -5.12
N ASP A 550 -74.97 -27.06 -5.10
CA ASP A 550 -74.65 -28.33 -5.74
C ASP A 550 -74.11 -29.35 -4.71
N LYS A 551 -74.85 -30.45 -4.54
CA LYS A 551 -74.49 -31.53 -3.60
C LYS A 551 -73.17 -32.21 -3.95
N ARG A 552 -72.87 -32.39 -5.25
CA ARG A 552 -71.64 -33.09 -5.70
C ARG A 552 -70.42 -32.22 -5.49
N GLU A 553 -70.50 -30.94 -5.88
CA GLU A 553 -69.42 -29.99 -5.66
C GLU A 553 -69.13 -29.83 -4.16
N PHE A 554 -70.18 -29.68 -3.35
CA PHE A 554 -70.05 -29.56 -1.90
C PHE A 554 -69.42 -30.82 -1.26
N LEU A 555 -69.83 -32.02 -1.69
CA LEU A 555 -69.23 -33.28 -1.24
C LEU A 555 -67.73 -33.36 -1.56
N ASP A 556 -67.31 -32.95 -2.76
CA ASP A 556 -65.90 -32.96 -3.14
C ASP A 556 -65.07 -31.99 -2.28
N GLN A 557 -65.56 -30.76 -2.12
CA GLN A 557 -64.90 -29.73 -1.31
C GLN A 557 -64.77 -30.15 0.16
N ILE A 558 -65.86 -30.62 0.78
CA ILE A 558 -65.83 -31.02 2.20
C ILE A 558 -64.99 -32.28 2.41
N SER A 559 -64.95 -33.23 1.46
CA SER A 559 -64.08 -34.41 1.53
C SER A 559 -62.61 -34.03 1.47
N LYS A 560 -62.22 -33.16 0.53
CA LYS A 560 -60.83 -32.67 0.40
C LYS A 560 -60.38 -31.92 1.66
N LEU A 561 -61.21 -31.03 2.19
CA LEU A 561 -60.89 -30.30 3.41
C LEU A 561 -60.82 -31.21 4.64
N THR A 562 -61.70 -32.21 4.74
CA THR A 562 -61.67 -33.21 5.84
C THR A 562 -60.39 -34.02 5.80
N GLN A 563 -59.95 -34.46 4.60
CA GLN A 563 -58.68 -35.17 4.44
C GLN A 563 -57.48 -34.28 4.83
N LYS A 564 -57.42 -33.06 4.29
CA LYS A 564 -56.34 -32.09 4.58
C LYS A 564 -56.27 -31.76 6.08
N ALA A 565 -57.42 -31.55 6.73
CA ALA A 565 -57.51 -31.31 8.16
C ALA A 565 -57.02 -32.52 8.99
N ARG A 566 -57.36 -33.74 8.55
CA ARG A 566 -56.91 -34.98 9.21
C ARG A 566 -55.40 -35.16 9.11
N GLU A 567 -54.82 -34.92 7.95
CA GLU A 567 -53.37 -34.98 7.74
C GLU A 567 -52.64 -33.92 8.57
N GLY A 568 -53.19 -32.70 8.66
CA GLY A 568 -52.65 -31.64 9.53
C GLY A 568 -52.70 -32.01 11.02
N LEU A 569 -53.84 -32.53 11.50
CA LEU A 569 -54.04 -32.91 12.91
C LEU A 569 -53.38 -34.26 13.30
N ALA A 570 -52.92 -35.05 12.33
CA ALA A 570 -52.10 -36.22 12.61
C ALA A 570 -50.78 -35.84 13.29
N ASN A 571 -50.27 -34.64 12.96
CA ASN A 571 -48.95 -34.16 13.39
C ASN A 571 -49.00 -33.12 14.53
N ASP A 572 -50.18 -32.67 14.95
CA ASP A 572 -50.35 -31.67 16.03
C ASP A 572 -51.21 -32.24 17.17
N GLU A 573 -50.55 -32.65 18.26
CA GLU A 573 -51.21 -33.22 19.45
C GLU A 573 -52.05 -32.19 20.23
N GLY A 574 -51.72 -30.89 20.15
CA GLY A 574 -52.40 -29.84 20.89
C GLY A 574 -53.75 -29.45 20.28
N LEU A 575 -53.84 -29.45 18.94
CA LEU A 575 -55.08 -29.14 18.23
C LEU A 575 -56.05 -30.32 18.15
N ARG A 576 -55.56 -31.57 18.26
CA ARG A 576 -56.38 -32.78 18.11
C ARG A 576 -57.57 -32.85 19.09
N PRO A 577 -57.43 -32.57 20.41
CA PRO A 577 -58.56 -32.56 21.34
C PRO A 577 -59.59 -31.47 21.05
N LEU A 578 -59.15 -30.32 20.52
CA LEU A 578 -60.02 -29.17 20.25
C LEU A 578 -60.89 -29.38 19.01
N TRP A 579 -60.36 -30.06 18.00
CA TRP A 579 -60.98 -30.15 16.68
C TRP A 579 -61.39 -31.57 16.27
N GLY A 580 -61.11 -32.58 17.09
CA GLY A 580 -61.43 -33.98 16.79
C GLY A 580 -62.92 -34.23 16.54
N GLU A 581 -63.80 -33.57 17.29
CA GLU A 581 -65.25 -33.68 17.10
C GLU A 581 -65.72 -33.09 15.75
N LEU A 582 -65.11 -31.99 15.32
CA LEU A 582 -65.42 -31.37 14.03
C LEU A 582 -65.10 -32.33 12.87
N ILE A 583 -63.93 -32.98 12.89
CA ILE A 583 -63.58 -33.98 11.87
C ILE A 583 -64.59 -35.13 11.85
N GLN A 584 -64.95 -35.67 13.01
CA GLN A 584 -65.93 -36.77 13.08
C GLN A 584 -67.30 -36.34 12.51
N ASN A 585 -67.71 -35.10 12.77
CA ASN A 585 -68.94 -34.55 12.23
C ASN A 585 -68.86 -34.35 10.71
N ALA A 586 -67.75 -33.81 10.20
CA ALA A 586 -67.53 -33.68 8.76
C ALA A 586 -67.51 -35.04 8.05
N ASP A 587 -66.86 -36.06 8.62
CA ASP A 587 -66.87 -37.43 8.12
C ASP A 587 -68.29 -38.01 8.01
N ARG A 588 -69.15 -37.73 9.00
CA ARG A 588 -70.56 -38.14 8.95
C ARG A 588 -71.28 -37.44 7.80
N ILE A 589 -71.08 -36.13 7.63
CA ILE A 589 -71.68 -35.35 6.53
C ILE A 589 -71.24 -35.89 5.17
N VAL A 590 -69.94 -36.14 4.98
CA VAL A 590 -69.38 -36.75 3.77
C VAL A 590 -70.11 -38.07 3.44
N ARG A 591 -70.27 -38.95 4.42
CA ARG A 591 -70.97 -40.24 4.22
C ARG A 591 -72.45 -40.06 3.89
N THR A 592 -73.15 -39.15 4.58
CA THR A 592 -74.57 -38.88 4.35
C THR A 592 -74.79 -38.31 2.95
N LEU A 593 -74.04 -37.28 2.55
CA LEU A 593 -74.12 -36.69 1.21
C LEU A 593 -73.79 -37.70 0.10
N ALA A 594 -72.74 -38.50 0.29
CA ALA A 594 -72.39 -39.56 -0.66
C ALA A 594 -73.54 -40.57 -0.83
N THR A 595 -74.24 -40.88 0.26
CA THR A 595 -75.42 -41.76 0.25
C THR A 595 -76.60 -41.10 -0.44
N GLU A 596 -76.92 -39.84 -0.11
CA GLU A 596 -77.99 -39.08 -0.75
C GLU A 596 -77.78 -38.93 -2.26
N ILE A 597 -76.56 -38.63 -2.72
CA ILE A 597 -76.25 -38.50 -4.15
C ILE A 597 -76.38 -39.85 -4.86
N ARG A 598 -76.00 -40.94 -4.19
CA ARG A 598 -76.04 -42.29 -4.77
C ARG A 598 -77.45 -42.85 -4.88
N PHE A 599 -78.34 -42.53 -3.93
CA PHE A 599 -79.67 -43.15 -3.83
C PHE A 599 -80.85 -42.17 -4.00
N GLY A 600 -80.63 -40.85 -3.97
CA GLY A 600 -81.66 -39.80 -4.03
C GLY A 600 -82.00 -39.30 -5.43
N ALA A 601 -81.65 -40.04 -6.49
CA ALA A 601 -82.00 -39.73 -7.88
C ALA A 601 -83.23 -40.52 -8.39
N PHE A 602 -84.19 -40.80 -7.50
CA PHE A 602 -85.50 -41.37 -7.82
C PHE A 602 -86.62 -40.35 -7.60
#